data_AF-F4QDQ4-F1
#
_entry.id   AF-F4QDQ4-F1
#
_cell.length_a   1.000
_cell.length_b   1.000
_cell.length_c   1.000
_cell.angle_alpha   90.00
_cell.angle_beta   90.00
_cell.angle_gamma   90.00
#
_symmetry.space_group_name_H-M   'P 1'
#
loop_
_entity.id
_entity.type
_entity.pdbx_description
1 polymer ?
#
loop_
_entity_poly.entity_id
_entity_poly.type
_entity_poly.pdbx_seq_one_letter_code
_entity_poly.pdbx_strand_id
1 'polypeptide(L)'
;MVQTPTNFTVLTSYAGVESALYDCDATDTVVFYFTEPVCPACDTIYPTLCGWVATYPTVKFYQIKTETAASTFECTMSWGMFN
;
A
#
# COMPACT_ATOMS: atom_id res chain seq x y z
N MET A 1 0.91 8.27 -15.86
CA MET A 1 0.28 8.48 -14.54
C MET A 1 -0.20 7.13 -14.07
N VAL A 2 0.27 6.66 -12.91
CA VAL A 2 -0.19 5.38 -12.36
C VAL A 2 -1.60 5.52 -11.81
N GLN A 3 -2.46 4.59 -12.23
CA GLN A 3 -3.84 4.50 -11.79
C GLN A 3 -3.93 3.87 -10.40
N THR A 4 -4.91 4.32 -9.60
CA THR A 4 -5.23 3.68 -8.32
C THR A 4 -6.08 2.43 -8.60
N PRO A 5 -5.66 1.23 -8.12
CA PRO A 5 -6.48 0.04 -8.26
C PRO A 5 -7.82 0.19 -7.55
N THR A 6 -8.86 -0.48 -8.07
CA THR A 6 -10.21 -0.40 -7.48
C THR A 6 -10.18 -0.80 -6.00
N ASN A 7 -10.86 -0.03 -5.15
CA ASN A 7 -10.97 -0.26 -3.70
C ASN A 7 -9.64 -0.22 -2.91
N PHE A 8 -8.55 0.29 -3.50
CA PHE A 8 -7.36 0.64 -2.75
C PHE A 8 -7.54 2.02 -2.13
N THR A 9 -7.20 2.14 -0.84
CA THR A 9 -7.15 3.43 -0.16
C THR A 9 -5.79 4.09 -0.42
N VAL A 10 -5.78 5.32 -0.94
CA VAL A 10 -4.54 6.05 -1.20
C VAL A 10 -4.08 6.75 0.08
N LEU A 11 -2.87 6.43 0.53
CA LEU A 11 -2.20 7.07 1.66
C LEU A 11 -1.23 8.12 1.13
N THR A 12 -1.46 9.38 1.51
CA THR A 12 -0.66 10.54 1.04
C THR A 12 0.15 11.21 2.15
N SER A 13 -0.04 10.80 3.40
CA SER A 13 0.66 11.32 4.57
C SER A 13 1.28 10.20 5.39
N TYR A 14 2.38 10.53 6.06
CA TYR A 14 3.05 9.64 7.01
C TYR A 14 2.11 9.14 8.11
N ALA A 15 1.34 10.05 8.73
CA ALA A 15 0.36 9.70 9.75
C ALA A 15 -0.68 8.69 9.25
N GLY A 16 -1.06 8.75 7.97
CA GLY A 16 -1.97 7.76 7.37
C GLY A 16 -1.35 6.37 7.24
N VAL A 17 -0.04 6.29 6.96
CA VAL A 17 0.70 5.02 6.92
C VAL A 17 0.87 4.45 8.32
N GLU A 18 1.23 5.28 9.31
CA GLU A 18 1.31 4.86 10.71
C GLU A 18 -0.03 4.34 11.23
N SER A 19 -1.13 5.05 11.03
CA SER A 19 -2.46 4.56 11.40
C SER A 19 -2.79 3.22 10.72
N ALA A 20 -2.50 3.07 9.43
CA ALA A 20 -2.75 1.81 8.73
C ALA A 20 -1.94 0.62 9.28
N LEU A 21 -0.74 0.88 9.84
CA LEU A 21 0.13 -0.13 10.44
C LEU A 21 -0.19 -0.41 11.92
N TYR A 22 -0.50 0.61 12.71
CA TYR A 22 -0.70 0.46 14.15
C TYR A 22 -2.15 0.17 14.52
N ASP A 23 -3.12 0.55 13.68
CA ASP A 23 -4.55 0.28 13.92
C ASP A 23 -5.01 -1.04 13.29
N CYS A 24 -4.10 -1.87 12.76
CA CYS A 24 -4.45 -3.20 12.26
C CYS A 24 -4.51 -4.21 13.40
N ASP A 25 -5.55 -5.06 13.40
CA ASP A 25 -5.61 -6.18 14.34
C ASP A 25 -4.53 -7.21 13.98
N ALA A 26 -4.05 -7.99 14.97
CA ALA A 26 -3.03 -9.02 14.73
C ALA A 26 -3.45 -10.12 13.73
N THR A 27 -4.76 -10.22 13.44
CA THR A 27 -5.35 -11.15 12.48
C THR A 27 -5.56 -10.52 11.09
N ASP A 28 -5.41 -9.21 10.97
CA ASP A 28 -5.58 -8.52 9.70
C ASP A 28 -4.40 -8.79 8.77
N THR A 29 -4.71 -8.99 7.49
CA THR A 29 -3.69 -8.97 6.44
C THR A 29 -3.80 -7.64 5.70
N VAL A 30 -2.66 -6.98 5.54
CA VAL A 30 -2.57 -5.66 4.90
C VAL A 30 -1.62 -5.74 3.71
N VAL A 31 -2.01 -5.13 2.59
CA VAL A 31 -1.19 -5.01 1.39
C VAL A 31 -0.90 -3.55 1.11
N PHE A 32 0.39 -3.20 1.05
CA PHE A 32 0.86 -1.90 0.63
C PHE A 32 1.41 -1.96 -0.79
N TYR A 33 0.83 -1.17 -1.68
CA TYR A 33 1.24 -1.03 -3.05
C TYR A 33 1.95 0.32 -3.27
N PHE A 34 3.27 0.27 -3.43
CA PHE A 34 4.09 1.45 -3.67
C PHE A 34 4.16 1.76 -5.17
N THR A 35 3.93 3.02 -5.55
CA THR A 35 3.86 3.46 -6.94
C THR A 35 4.53 4.81 -7.17
N GLU A 36 5.06 5.04 -8.37
CA GLU A 36 5.61 6.32 -8.82
C GLU A 36 4.86 6.82 -10.08
N PRO A 37 4.93 8.12 -10.46
CA PRO A 37 4.09 8.69 -11.53
C PRO A 37 4.25 8.04 -12.92
N VAL A 38 5.42 7.45 -13.19
CA VAL A 38 5.78 6.80 -14.46
C VAL A 38 6.42 5.44 -14.13
N CYS A 39 5.58 4.40 -14.09
CA CYS A 39 6.00 3.06 -13.66
C CYS A 39 5.38 1.99 -14.57
N PRO A 40 6.07 1.56 -15.63
CA PRO A 40 5.54 0.53 -16.55
C PRO A 40 5.23 -0.81 -15.85
N ALA A 41 5.99 -1.14 -14.80
CA ALA A 41 5.72 -2.32 -13.97
C ALA A 41 4.39 -2.18 -13.21
N CYS A 42 4.06 -0.97 -12.75
CA CYS A 42 2.81 -0.66 -12.06
C CYS A 42 1.61 -0.87 -13.00
N ASP A 43 1.71 -0.41 -14.25
CA ASP A 43 0.67 -0.62 -15.26
C ASP A 43 0.49 -2.12 -15.58
N THR A 44 1.58 -2.89 -15.57
CA THR A 44 1.56 -4.34 -15.84
C THR A 44 0.82 -5.11 -14.75
N ILE A 45 1.02 -4.76 -13.47
CA ILE A 45 0.38 -5.48 -12.35
C ILE A 45 -1.01 -4.94 -11.99
N TYR A 46 -1.38 -3.76 -12.50
CA TYR A 46 -2.65 -3.10 -12.19
C TYR A 46 -3.89 -4.00 -12.36
N PRO A 47 -4.09 -4.72 -13.48
CA PRO A 47 -5.28 -5.57 -13.65
C PRO A 47 -5.36 -6.68 -12.60
N THR A 48 -4.21 -7.24 -12.22
CA THR A 48 -4.11 -8.27 -11.19
C THR A 48 -4.50 -7.72 -9.82
N LEU A 49 -4.01 -6.52 -9.45
CA LEU A 49 -4.34 -5.88 -8.19
C LEU A 49 -5.83 -5.54 -8.08
N CYS A 50 -6.47 -5.09 -9.18
CA CYS A 50 -7.91 -4.88 -9.23
C CYS A 50 -8.72 -6.16 -8.96
N GLY A 51 -8.20 -7.34 -9.36
CA GLY A 51 -8.84 -8.63 -9.10
C GLY A 51 -8.67 -9.14 -7.67
N TRP A 52 -7.62 -8.72 -6.97
CA TRP A 52 -7.33 -9.19 -5.61
C TRP A 52 -8.38 -8.75 -4.59
N VAL A 53 -8.95 -7.56 -4.73
CA VAL A 53 -9.93 -7.08 -3.75
C VAL A 53 -11.21 -7.92 -3.74
N ALA A 54 -11.66 -8.37 -4.92
CA ALA A 54 -12.80 -9.29 -5.01
C ALA A 54 -12.46 -10.69 -4.47
N THR A 55 -11.21 -11.10 -4.59
CA THR A 55 -10.74 -12.44 -4.20
C THR A 55 -10.47 -12.53 -2.69
N TYR A 56 -9.98 -11.44 -2.10
CA TYR A 56 -9.52 -11.38 -0.71
C TYR A 56 -10.25 -10.26 0.06
N PRO A 57 -11.55 -10.42 0.37
CA PRO A 57 -12.37 -9.37 0.95
C PRO A 57 -11.96 -8.99 2.38
N THR A 58 -11.18 -9.83 3.07
CA THR A 58 -10.68 -9.57 4.43
C THR A 58 -9.33 -8.86 4.44
N VAL A 59 -8.69 -8.67 3.28
CA VAL A 59 -7.40 -7.97 3.17
C VAL A 59 -7.65 -6.48 3.04
N LYS A 60 -6.90 -5.68 3.79
CA LYS A 60 -6.89 -4.22 3.68
C LYS A 60 -5.87 -3.81 2.61
N PHE A 61 -6.29 -3.03 1.61
CA PHE A 61 -5.43 -2.64 0.49
C PHE A 61 -5.16 -1.14 0.49
N TYR A 62 -3.88 -0.78 0.50
CA TYR A 62 -3.41 0.61 0.50
C TYR A 62 -2.46 0.87 -0.67
N GLN A 63 -2.55 2.05 -1.27
CA GLN A 63 -1.58 2.56 -2.23
C GLN A 63 -0.77 3.68 -1.59
N ILE A 64 0.56 3.63 -1.73
CA ILE A 64 1.47 4.70 -1.32
C ILE A 64 2.16 5.23 -2.57
N LYS A 65 1.98 6.52 -2.84
CA LYS A 65 2.61 7.21 -3.97
C LYS A 65 3.95 7.78 -3.52
N THR A 66 5.04 7.43 -4.21
CA THR A 66 6.40 7.79 -3.83
C THR A 66 6.66 9.28 -3.93
N GLU A 67 5.89 10.01 -4.73
CA GLU A 67 5.93 11.46 -4.83
C GLU A 67 5.26 12.20 -3.67
N THR A 68 4.65 11.49 -2.72
CA THR A 68 3.93 12.09 -1.58
C THR A 68 4.72 11.98 -0.29
N ALA A 69 4.33 12.76 0.73
CA ALA A 69 4.95 12.68 2.05
C ALA A 69 4.69 11.33 2.78
N ALA A 70 3.85 10.45 2.23
CA ALA A 70 3.67 9.09 2.75
C ALA A 70 4.91 8.20 2.53
N SER A 71 5.76 8.52 1.55
CA SER A 71 6.96 7.73 1.22
C SER A 71 8.23 8.20 1.93
N THR A 72 8.16 9.24 2.77
CA THR A 72 9.31 9.96 3.39
C THR A 72 10.11 9.13 4.41
N PHE A 73 10.16 7.81 4.25
CA PHE A 73 10.88 6.83 5.06
C PHE A 73 11.60 5.82 4.14
N GLU A 74 12.37 6.28 3.14
CA GLU A 74 13.45 5.45 2.61
C GLU A 74 14.32 4.99 3.81
N CYS A 75 14.24 3.69 4.14
CA CYS A 75 15.12 2.98 5.07
C CYS A 75 14.95 3.14 6.60
N THR A 76 13.72 3.25 7.13
CA THR A 76 13.52 2.99 8.58
C THR A 76 12.30 2.13 8.92
N MET A 77 11.82 1.30 7.99
CA MET A 77 11.20 0.03 8.40
C MET A 77 12.33 -0.90 8.82
N SER A 78 12.83 -0.70 10.03
CA SER A 78 13.55 -1.74 10.77
C SER A 78 12.70 -2.99 10.66
N TRP A 79 13.21 -4.01 10.00
CA TRP A 79 12.60 -5.34 9.98
C TRP A 79 12.25 -5.69 11.41
N GLY A 80 10.96 -5.63 11.74
CA GLY A 80 10.40 -6.15 12.97
C GLY A 80 10.50 -7.66 12.90
N MET A 81 11.71 -8.19 13.07
CA MET A 81 11.87 -9.51 13.62
C MET A 81 11.23 -9.47 15.00
N PHE A 82 10.02 -9.99 15.10
CA PHE A 82 9.50 -10.45 16.38
C PHE A 82 10.46 -11.53 16.87
N ASN A 83 11.24 -11.21 17.89
CA ASN A 83 11.95 -12.19 18.72
C ASN A 83 11.04 -12.62 19.87
#